data_AF-A0A0P0LXT3-F1
#
_entry.id   AF-A0A0P0LXT3-F1
#
_cell.length_a   1.000
_cell.length_b   1.000
_cell.length_c   1.000
_cell.angle_alpha   90.00
_cell.angle_beta   90.00
_cell.angle_gamma   90.00
#
_symmetry.space_group_name_H-M   'P 1'
#
loop_
_entity.id
_entity.type
_entity.pdbx_description
1 polymer ?
#
loop_
_entity_poly.entity_id
_entity_poly.type
_entity_poly.pdbx_seq_one_letter_code
_entity_poly.pdbx_strand_id
1 'polypeptide(L)'
;MADQIPDPDVSQKAAIDKMHHKLHLDQSTFKVEEMQALKELNEMTIRDDVKLESVHSKINELMAVKIQIMRLRYEHLIEMRAILSDAQKVPYDKNVLKRSAVK
;
A
#
# COMPACT_ATOMS: atom_id res chain seq x y z
N MET A 1 9.41 7.10 1.73
CA MET A 1 9.00 6.27 0.57
C MET A 1 9.34 7.08 -0.66
N ALA A 2 10.56 6.89 -1.20
CA ALA A 2 11.21 7.53 -2.36
C ALA A 2 12.75 7.57 -2.15
N ASP A 3 13.22 7.35 -0.92
CA ASP A 3 14.59 7.65 -0.45
C ASP A 3 15.74 6.83 -1.07
N GLN A 4 15.52 6.12 -2.17
CA GLN A 4 16.44 5.09 -2.64
C GLN A 4 16.53 4.94 -4.17
N ILE A 5 16.21 5.98 -4.93
CA ILE A 5 16.65 6.07 -6.33
C ILE A 5 17.90 6.96 -6.37
N PRO A 6 19.08 6.41 -6.73
CA PRO A 6 20.30 7.21 -6.84
C PRO A 6 20.20 8.16 -8.04
N ASP A 7 20.51 9.43 -7.79
CA ASP A 7 20.69 10.49 -8.79
C ASP A 7 19.63 10.52 -9.90
N PRO A 8 18.33 10.70 -9.56
CA PRO A 8 17.29 10.86 -10.58
C PRO A 8 17.50 12.17 -11.35
N ASP A 9 17.36 12.14 -12.67
CA ASP A 9 17.33 13.36 -13.47
C ASP A 9 16.03 14.16 -13.24
N VAL A 10 15.95 15.37 -13.81
CA VAL A 10 14.80 16.27 -13.64
C VAL A 10 13.48 15.64 -14.14
N SER A 11 13.54 14.88 -15.24
CA SER A 11 12.37 14.22 -15.82
C SER A 11 11.92 13.05 -14.96
N GLN A 12 12.86 12.22 -14.49
CA GLN A 12 12.60 11.12 -13.56
C GLN A 12 12.01 11.64 -12.25
N LYS A 13 12.53 12.73 -11.69
CA LYS A 13 12.00 13.32 -10.46
C LYS A 13 10.53 13.74 -10.62
N ALA A 14 10.20 14.45 -11.71
CA ALA A 14 8.83 14.85 -11.99
C ALA A 14 7.89 13.64 -12.18
N ALA A 15 8.36 12.58 -12.85
CA ALA A 15 7.60 11.35 -13.02
C ALA A 15 7.35 10.65 -11.68
N ILE A 16 8.38 10.57 -10.82
CA ILE A 16 8.30 9.99 -9.47
C ILE A 16 7.29 10.73 -8.61
N ASP A 17 7.34 12.06 -8.59
CA ASP A 17 6.42 12.88 -7.80
C ASP A 17 4.97 12.66 -8.24
N LYS A 18 4.74 12.58 -9.57
CA LYS A 18 3.42 12.29 -10.13
C LYS A 18 2.93 10.88 -9.76
N MET A 19 3.80 9.87 -9.83
CA MET A 19 3.46 8.50 -9.45
C MET A 19 3.11 8.39 -7.96
N HIS A 20 3.88 9.04 -7.08
CA HIS A 20 3.54 9.09 -5.65
C HIS A 20 2.22 9.80 -5.37
N HIS A 21 1.98 10.95 -6.02
CA HIS A 21 0.72 11.66 -5.87
C HIS A 21 -0.47 10.80 -6.31
N LYS A 22 -0.35 10.11 -7.45
CA LYS A 22 -1.36 9.16 -7.92
C LYS A 22 -1.59 8.03 -6.91
N LEU A 23 -0.54 7.38 -6.41
CA LEU A 23 -0.68 6.33 -5.40
C LEU A 23 -1.42 6.84 -4.16
N HIS A 24 -1.11 8.07 -3.71
CA HIS A 24 -1.80 8.67 -2.57
C HIS A 24 -3.30 8.87 -2.82
N LEU A 25 -3.68 9.37 -3.99
CA LEU A 25 -5.08 9.52 -4.38
C LEU A 25 -5.77 8.16 -4.48
N ASP A 26 -5.17 7.20 -5.18
CA ASP A 26 -5.75 5.88 -5.43
C ASP A 26 -5.92 5.08 -4.12
N GLN A 27 -5.02 5.26 -3.13
CA GLN A 27 -5.14 4.62 -1.82
C GLN A 27 -6.07 5.35 -0.85
N SER A 28 -6.44 6.62 -1.10
CA SER A 28 -7.12 7.46 -0.11
C SER A 28 -8.44 6.85 0.37
N THR A 29 -9.31 6.43 -0.57
CA THR A 29 -10.59 5.79 -0.27
C THR A 29 -10.40 4.50 0.49
N PHE A 30 -9.50 3.61 0.04
CA PHE A 30 -9.26 2.33 0.71
C PHE A 30 -8.71 2.49 2.13
N LYS A 31 -7.90 3.52 2.40
CA LYS A 31 -7.44 3.79 3.77
C LYS A 31 -8.58 4.22 4.70
N VAL A 32 -9.54 5.00 4.18
CA VAL A 32 -10.74 5.37 4.94
C VAL A 32 -11.59 4.13 5.22
N GLU A 33 -11.81 3.29 4.21
CA GLU A 33 -12.54 2.03 4.36
C GLU A 33 -11.86 1.07 5.33
N GLU A 34 -10.52 0.94 5.28
CA GLU A 34 -9.74 0.11 6.20
C GLU A 34 -9.93 0.56 7.66
N MET A 35 -9.81 1.87 7.91
CA MET A 35 -10.01 2.44 9.25
C MET A 35 -11.43 2.21 9.75
N GLN A 36 -12.43 2.39 8.89
CA GLN A 36 -13.84 2.19 9.25
C GLN A 36 -14.14 0.72 9.53
N ALA A 37 -13.71 -0.20 8.67
CA ALA A 37 -13.91 -1.64 8.86
C ALA A 37 -13.21 -2.15 10.13
N LEU A 38 -12.00 -1.64 10.43
CA LEU A 38 -11.29 -1.97 11.67
C LEU A 38 -12.01 -1.43 12.90
N LYS A 39 -12.52 -0.20 12.85
CA LYS A 39 -13.32 0.37 13.93
C LYS A 39 -14.57 -0.47 14.21
N GLU A 40 -15.33 -0.81 13.17
CA GLU A 40 -16.51 -1.66 13.28
C GLU A 40 -16.18 -3.04 13.85
N LEU A 41 -15.09 -3.66 13.38
CA LEU A 41 -14.63 -4.94 13.90
C LEU A 41 -14.34 -4.86 15.41
N ASN A 42 -13.64 -3.81 15.85
CA ASN A 42 -13.36 -3.59 17.26
C ASN A 42 -14.64 -3.36 18.08
N GLU A 43 -15.59 -2.57 17.56
CA GLU A 43 -16.89 -2.35 18.21
C GLU A 43 -17.70 -3.65 18.35
N MET A 44 -17.58 -4.59 17.41
CA MET A 44 -18.24 -5.89 17.51
C MET A 44 -17.71 -6.73 18.67
N THR A 45 -16.43 -6.60 19.05
CA THR A 45 -15.81 -7.39 20.12
C THR A 45 -16.29 -7.03 21.53
N ILE A 46 -16.98 -5.90 21.70
CA ILE A 46 -17.47 -5.40 22.99
C ILE A 46 -18.99 -5.49 23.13
N ARG A 47 -19.67 -6.21 22.22
CA ARG A 47 -21.13 -6.44 22.26
C ARG A 47 -21.43 -7.81 22.85
N ASP A 48 -22.45 -7.88 23.70
CA ASP A 48 -22.83 -9.09 24.43
C ASP A 48 -23.48 -10.18 23.54
N ASP A 49 -24.06 -9.79 22.39
CA ASP A 49 -24.86 -10.65 21.50
C ASP A 49 -24.19 -10.92 20.14
N VAL A 50 -22.89 -10.62 20.01
CA VAL A 50 -22.18 -10.78 18.74
C VAL A 50 -22.02 -12.26 18.36
N LYS A 51 -22.32 -12.56 17.10
CA LYS A 51 -22.05 -13.88 16.51
C LYS A 51 -20.66 -13.88 15.89
N LEU A 52 -19.88 -14.94 16.15
CA LEU A 52 -18.55 -15.13 15.55
C LEU A 52 -18.59 -15.10 14.01
N GLU A 53 -19.66 -15.59 13.40
CA GLU A 53 -19.85 -15.53 11.95
C GLU A 53 -19.80 -14.09 11.41
N SER A 54 -20.46 -13.15 12.10
CA SER A 54 -20.43 -11.73 11.74
C SER A 54 -19.03 -11.14 11.88
N VAL A 55 -18.28 -11.53 12.92
CA VAL A 55 -16.88 -11.13 13.11
C VAL A 55 -16.01 -11.63 11.96
N HIS A 56 -16.14 -12.89 11.57
CA HIS A 56 -15.41 -13.46 10.43
C HIS A 56 -15.75 -12.76 9.11
N SER A 57 -17.02 -12.43 8.87
CA SER A 57 -17.42 -11.65 7.70
C SER A 57 -16.74 -10.28 7.69
N LYS A 58 -16.73 -9.56 8.82
CA LYS A 58 -16.08 -8.25 8.92
C LYS A 58 -14.56 -8.33 8.74
N ILE A 59 -13.92 -9.40 9.20
CA ILE A 59 -12.50 -9.67 8.92
C ILE A 59 -12.28 -9.83 7.41
N ASN A 60 -13.14 -10.57 6.70
CA ASN A 60 -13.02 -10.73 5.25
C ASN A 60 -13.16 -9.40 4.50
N GLU A 61 -14.07 -8.52 4.93
CA GLU A 61 -14.22 -7.17 4.38
C GLU A 61 -12.94 -6.34 4.59
N LEU A 62 -12.42 -6.31 5.82
CA LEU A 62 -11.17 -5.62 6.14
C LEU A 62 -10.00 -6.14 5.29
N MET A 63 -9.90 -7.47 5.11
CA MET A 63 -8.87 -8.09 4.29
C MET A 63 -9.03 -7.77 2.81
N ALA A 64 -10.25 -7.69 2.29
CA ALA A 64 -10.50 -7.29 0.90
C ALA A 64 -9.97 -5.89 0.61
N VAL A 65 -10.19 -4.93 1.53
CA VAL A 65 -9.65 -3.56 1.42
C VAL A 65 -8.12 -3.55 1.50
N LYS A 66 -7.54 -4.27 2.48
CA LYS A 66 -6.07 -4.41 2.60
C LYS A 66 -5.44 -5.00 1.34
N ILE A 67 -6.09 -5.96 0.69
CA ILE A 67 -5.63 -6.52 -0.58
C ILE A 67 -5.55 -5.44 -1.66
N GLN A 68 -6.54 -4.55 -1.78
CA GLN A 68 -6.49 -3.46 -2.78
C GLN A 68 -5.34 -2.49 -2.50
N ILE A 69 -5.14 -2.10 -1.23
CA ILE A 69 -4.01 -1.25 -0.83
C ILE A 69 -2.67 -1.92 -1.19
N MET A 70 -2.56 -3.23 -0.94
CA MET A 70 -1.36 -4.00 -1.30
C MET A 70 -1.16 -4.04 -2.81
N ARG A 71 -2.19 -4.29 -3.61
CA ARG A 71 -2.10 -4.29 -5.09
C ARG A 71 -1.56 -2.97 -5.62
N LEU A 72 -2.18 -1.85 -5.24
CA LEU A 72 -1.73 -0.51 -5.62
C LEU A 72 -0.28 -0.25 -5.21
N ARG A 73 0.12 -0.69 -4.01
CA ARG A 73 1.51 -0.54 -3.54
C ARG A 73 2.49 -1.31 -4.42
N TYR A 74 2.19 -2.55 -4.80
CA TYR A 74 3.10 -3.37 -5.59
C TYR A 74 3.08 -2.96 -7.08
N GLU A 75 1.95 -2.52 -7.61
CA GLU A 75 1.86 -1.87 -8.92
C GLU A 75 2.77 -0.64 -8.98
N HIS A 76 2.71 0.25 -7.99
CA HIS A 76 3.59 1.41 -7.89
C HIS A 76 5.08 1.03 -7.86
N LEU A 77 5.46 -0.08 -7.23
CA LEU A 77 6.85 -0.54 -7.26
C LEU A 77 7.30 -0.95 -8.67
N ILE A 78 6.43 -1.60 -9.42
CA ILE A 78 6.70 -2.00 -10.81
C ILE A 78 6.81 -0.75 -11.70
N GLU A 79 5.89 0.21 -11.55
CA GLU A 79 5.91 1.48 -12.29
C GLU A 79 7.19 2.28 -12.01
N MET A 80 7.55 2.41 -10.73
CA MET A 80 8.77 3.09 -10.31
C MET A 80 10.02 2.42 -10.89
N ARG A 81 10.08 1.09 -10.91
CA ARG A 81 11.22 0.35 -11.48
C ARG A 81 11.34 0.53 -13.00
N ALA A 82 10.22 0.72 -13.70
CA ALA A 82 10.19 0.82 -15.16
C ALA A 82 10.87 2.08 -15.71
N ILE A 83 10.90 3.17 -14.93
CA ILE A 83 11.52 4.45 -15.34
C ILE A 83 13.01 4.55 -14.98
N LEU A 84 13.57 3.53 -14.32
CA LEU A 84 14.97 3.53 -13.89
C LEU A 84 15.90 3.05 -15.00
N SER A 85 17.10 3.62 -15.05
CA SER A 85 18.22 3.04 -15.79
C SER A 85 18.65 1.71 -15.16
N ASP A 86 19.38 0.89 -15.92
CA ASP A 86 19.85 -0.41 -15.41
C ASP A 86 20.79 -0.25 -14.20
N ALA A 87 21.60 0.82 -14.16
CA ALA A 87 22.43 1.14 -13.01
C ALA A 87 21.60 1.50 -11.76
N GLN A 88 20.49 2.23 -11.94
CA GLN A 88 19.58 2.61 -10.86
C GLN A 88 18.73 1.44 -10.33
N LYS A 89 18.42 0.44 -11.18
CA LYS A 89 17.64 -0.75 -10.78
C LYS A 89 18.34 -1.60 -9.72
N VAL A 90 19.67 -1.73 -9.77
CA VAL A 90 20.43 -2.57 -8.83
C VAL A 90 20.24 -2.17 -7.36
N PRO A 91 20.52 -0.91 -6.96
CA PRO A 91 20.27 -0.47 -5.58
C PRO A 91 18.79 -0.44 -5.24
N TYR A 92 17.91 -0.11 -6.19
CA TYR A 92 16.46 -0.13 -6.00
C TYR A 92 15.94 -1.54 -5.64
N ASP A 93 16.32 -2.55 -6.41
CA ASP A 93 15.90 -3.95 -6.23
C ASP A 93 16.39 -4.48 -4.87
N LYS A 94 17.65 -4.21 -4.52
CA LYS A 94 18.22 -4.56 -3.20
C LYS A 94 17.40 -3.98 -2.05
N ASN A 95 16.88 -2.78 -2.24
CA ASN A 95 16.09 -2.08 -1.24
C ASN A 95 14.65 -2.58 -1.16
N VAL A 96 14.04 -2.95 -2.29
CA VAL A 96 12.73 -3.63 -2.32
C VAL A 96 12.82 -4.97 -1.58
N LEU A 97 13.87 -5.75 -1.81
CA LEU A 97 14.06 -7.07 -1.18
C LEU A 97 14.36 -7.01 0.32
N LYS A 98 14.85 -5.88 0.84
CA LYS A 98 15.06 -5.67 2.28
C LYS A 98 13.78 -5.35 3.04
N ARG A 99 12.65 -5.12 2.36
CA ARG A 99 11.38 -4.87 3.03
C ARG A 99 10.94 -6.16 3.71
N SER A 100 11.13 -6.24 5.03
CA SER A 100 10.46 -7.27 5.84
C SER A 100 8.95 -7.04 5.75
N ALA A 101 8.19 -8.14 5.81
CA ALA A 101 6.75 -8.19 5.59
C ALA A 101 6.05 -6.98 6.25
N VAL A 102 5.16 -6.37 5.45
CA VAL A 102 4.28 -5.24 5.77
C VAL A 102 3.97 -5.17 7.27
N LYS A 103 4.48 -4.14 7.95
CA LYS A 103 3.96 -3.73 9.26
C LYS A 103 2.52 -3.23 9.11
#